data_AF-F3KMC8-F1
#
_entry.id   AF-F3KMC8-F1
#
_cell.length_a   1.000
_cell.length_b   1.000
_cell.length_c   1.000
_cell.angle_alpha   90.00
_cell.angle_beta   90.00
_cell.angle_gamma   90.00
#
_symmetry.space_group_name_H-M   'P 1'
#
loop_
_entity.id
_entity.type
_entity.pdbx_description
1 polymer ?
#
loop_
_entity_poly.entity_id
_entity_poly.type
_entity_poly.pdbx_seq_one_letter_code
_entity_poly.pdbx_strand_id
1 'polypeptide(L)'
;MPSRIGTSGVAVACAGIEPVLDMRAEKDLDGNPLKVTFQAVVDNLATIANHKMGEAAESKPFAIIRDSGAKLTDRKISPNEMAISPDQCVYVRGLTNPMNK
;
A
#
# COMPACT_ATOMS: atom_id res chain seq x y z
N MET A 1 8.64 5.19 -7.08
CA MET A 1 9.15 4.87 -5.72
C MET A 1 10.49 5.56 -5.50
N PRO A 2 10.83 6.00 -4.28
CA PRO A 2 12.14 6.59 -3.99
C PRO A 2 13.28 5.68 -4.50
N SER A 3 14.30 6.29 -5.11
CA SER A 3 15.47 5.63 -5.72
C SER A 3 15.21 4.58 -6.82
N ARG A 4 14.00 4.51 -7.40
CA ARG A 4 13.66 3.59 -8.50
C ARG A 4 13.15 4.33 -9.74
N ILE A 5 13.61 3.91 -10.92
CA ILE A 5 13.09 4.38 -12.21
C ILE A 5 11.76 3.66 -12.49
N GLY A 6 10.74 4.41 -12.92
CA GLY A 6 9.43 3.89 -13.33
C GLY A 6 8.27 4.19 -12.37
N THR A 7 7.06 3.86 -12.83
CA THR A 7 5.79 4.02 -12.10
C THR A 7 5.26 2.69 -11.59
N SER A 8 4.39 2.73 -10.58
CA SER A 8 3.67 1.56 -10.07
C SER A 8 2.31 2.00 -9.56
N GLY A 9 1.33 1.09 -9.58
CA GLY A 9 -0.01 1.36 -9.08
C GLY A 9 -0.03 1.48 -7.56
N VAL A 10 -0.78 2.45 -7.05
CA VAL A 10 -1.03 2.67 -5.61
C VAL A 10 -2.53 2.81 -5.41
N ALA A 11 -3.05 2.22 -4.34
CA ALA A 11 -4.46 2.34 -3.99
C ALA A 11 -4.73 3.72 -3.39
N VAL A 12 -5.61 4.49 -4.02
CA VAL A 12 -6.07 5.78 -3.48
C VAL A 12 -7.21 5.59 -2.47
N ALA A 13 -8.01 4.54 -2.66
CA ALA A 13 -9.11 4.17 -1.79
C ALA A 13 -9.36 2.65 -1.87
N CYS A 14 -9.98 2.09 -0.83
CA CYS A 14 -10.47 0.72 -0.86
C CYS A 14 -11.77 0.59 -0.07
N ALA A 15 -12.52 -0.47 -0.38
CA ALA A 15 -13.73 -0.88 0.31
C ALA A 15 -13.85 -2.41 0.24
N GLY A 16 -14.43 -3.04 1.26
CA GLY A 16 -14.69 -4.47 1.24
C GLY A 16 -13.47 -5.36 1.52
N ILE A 17 -12.27 -4.80 1.66
CA ILE A 17 -10.99 -5.52 1.84
C ILE A 17 -10.19 -4.87 2.96
N GLU A 18 -9.58 -5.67 3.83
CA GLU A 18 -8.63 -5.15 4.83
C GLU A 18 -7.42 -4.51 4.12
N PRO A 19 -7.19 -3.19 4.28
CA PRO A 19 -6.20 -2.46 3.49
C PRO A 19 -4.78 -2.89 3.76
N VAL A 20 -4.49 -3.14 5.04
CA VAL A 20 -3.17 -3.46 5.56
C VAL A 20 -3.30 -4.66 6.48
N LEU A 21 -2.41 -5.63 6.32
CA LEU A 21 -2.29 -6.75 7.23
C LEU A 21 -1.14 -6.47 8.21
N ASP A 22 -1.49 -6.37 9.50
CA ASP A 22 -0.50 -6.28 10.57
C ASP A 22 0.14 -7.65 10.78
N MET A 23 1.40 -7.77 10.40
CA MET A 23 2.17 -9.00 10.48
C MET A 23 3.06 -9.02 11.73
N ARG A 24 2.97 -8.02 12.62
CA ARG A 24 3.79 -8.00 13.84
C ARG A 24 3.40 -9.16 14.74
N ALA A 25 4.39 -9.69 15.46
CA ALA A 25 4.31 -10.90 16.28
C ALA A 25 4.10 -12.22 15.52
N GLU A 26 3.78 -12.20 14.22
CA GLU A 26 3.85 -13.41 13.39
C GLU A 26 5.27 -13.97 13.35
N LYS A 27 5.39 -15.29 13.33
CA LYS A 27 6.69 -15.98 13.35
C LYS A 27 7.26 -16.10 11.94
N ASP A 28 8.54 -15.79 11.79
CA ASP A 28 9.30 -16.13 10.59
C ASP A 28 9.66 -17.63 10.55
N LEU A 29 10.42 -18.02 9.52
CA LEU A 29 10.84 -19.41 9.32
C LEU A 29 11.74 -19.96 10.45
N ASP A 30 12.42 -19.08 11.19
CA ASP A 30 13.29 -19.42 12.32
C ASP A 30 12.55 -19.28 13.67
N GLY A 31 11.25 -18.98 13.64
CA GLY A 31 10.41 -18.83 14.82
C GLY A 31 10.49 -17.47 15.52
N ASN A 32 11.20 -16.48 14.95
CA ASN A 32 11.31 -15.15 15.52
C ASN A 32 10.08 -14.29 15.18
N PRO A 33 9.58 -13.46 16.11
CA PRO A 33 8.46 -12.57 15.85
C PRO A 33 8.87 -11.39 14.95
N LEU A 34 8.07 -11.11 13.92
CA LEU A 34 8.17 -9.90 13.12
C LEU A 34 7.87 -8.67 13.98
N LYS A 35 8.68 -7.60 13.84
CA LYS A 35 8.61 -6.44 14.75
C LYS A 35 7.85 -5.24 14.20
N VAL A 36 7.93 -5.00 12.89
CA VAL A 36 7.51 -3.74 12.26
C VAL A 36 6.60 -3.93 11.05
N THR A 37 6.38 -5.16 10.62
CA THR A 37 5.86 -5.46 9.29
C THR A 37 4.36 -5.19 9.19
N PHE A 38 4.01 -4.29 8.29
CA PHE A 38 2.66 -4.09 7.79
C PHE A 38 2.65 -4.37 6.30
N GLN A 39 1.87 -5.36 5.86
CA GLN A 39 1.74 -5.66 4.45
C GLN A 39 0.65 -4.76 3.84
N ALA A 40 1.01 -3.91 2.88
CA ALA A 40 0.08 -3.06 2.15
C ALA A 40 -0.70 -3.88 1.10
N VAL A 41 -1.69 -4.64 1.56
CA VAL A 41 -2.47 -5.61 0.76
C VAL A 41 -3.07 -4.93 -0.47
N VAL A 42 -3.76 -3.80 -0.28
CA VAL A 42 -4.46 -3.13 -1.39
C VAL A 42 -3.53 -2.45 -2.39
N ASP A 43 -2.36 -1.97 -1.96
CA ASP A 43 -1.34 -1.42 -2.86
C ASP A 43 -0.71 -2.52 -3.72
N ASN A 44 -0.47 -3.69 -3.13
CA ASN A 44 0.02 -4.84 -3.90
C ASN A 44 -0.99 -5.26 -4.98
N LEU A 45 -2.28 -5.29 -4.63
CA LEU A 45 -3.36 -5.57 -5.59
C LEU A 45 -3.45 -4.48 -6.67
N ALA A 46 -3.37 -3.20 -6.29
CA ALA A 46 -3.36 -2.07 -7.22
C ALA A 46 -2.17 -2.12 -8.18
N THR A 47 -0.98 -2.51 -7.70
CA THR A 47 0.22 -2.69 -8.54
C THR A 47 0.00 -3.77 -9.59
N ILE A 48 -0.54 -4.93 -9.22
CA ILE A 48 -0.81 -6.03 -10.16
C ILE A 48 -1.88 -5.63 -11.18
N ALA A 49 -2.94 -4.95 -10.72
CA ALA A 49 -3.99 -4.41 -11.59
C ALA A 49 -3.40 -3.42 -12.61
N ASN A 50 -2.64 -2.43 -12.14
CA ASN A 50 -1.99 -1.42 -12.97
C ASN A 50 -1.07 -2.05 -14.03
N HIS A 51 -0.27 -3.04 -13.63
CA HIS A 51 0.59 -3.78 -14.57
C HIS A 51 -0.21 -4.43 -15.71
N LYS A 52 -1.42 -4.95 -15.42
CA LYS A 52 -2.28 -5.57 -16.44
C LYS A 52 -3.07 -4.56 -17.27
N MET A 53 -3.47 -3.45 -16.65
CA MET A 53 -4.23 -2.36 -17.27
C MET A 53 -3.39 -1.64 -18.33
N GLY A 54 -2.09 -1.46 -18.06
CA GLY A 54 -1.21 -0.63 -18.90
C GLY A 54 -1.30 0.85 -18.50
N GLU A 55 -0.40 1.65 -19.06
CA GLU A 55 -0.15 3.05 -18.65
C GLU A 55 -0.41 4.05 -19.78
N ALA A 56 -0.90 3.60 -20.93
CA ALA A 56 -1.03 4.39 -22.15
C ALA A 56 -2.39 4.14 -22.82
N ALA A 57 -2.38 3.81 -24.12
CA ALA A 57 -3.56 3.71 -24.96
C ALA A 57 -4.28 2.34 -24.89
N GLU A 58 -3.93 1.47 -23.93
CA GLU A 58 -4.51 0.13 -23.80
C GLU A 58 -6.01 0.16 -23.52
N SER A 59 -6.52 1.27 -22.97
CA SER A 59 -7.94 1.48 -22.69
C SER A 59 -8.57 0.37 -21.83
N LYS A 60 -7.82 -0.13 -20.83
CA LYS A 60 -8.27 -1.13 -19.85
C LYS A 60 -8.38 -0.49 -18.46
N PRO A 61 -9.50 0.20 -18.14
CA PRO A 61 -9.64 0.92 -16.87
C PRO A 61 -9.98 0.03 -15.67
N PHE A 62 -10.25 -1.25 -15.88
CA PHE A 62 -10.65 -2.19 -14.83
C PHE A 62 -9.87 -3.50 -14.92
N ALA A 63 -9.57 -4.08 -13.75
CA ALA A 63 -9.02 -5.41 -13.63
C ALA A 63 -9.79 -6.19 -12.56
N ILE A 64 -9.97 -7.50 -12.80
CA ILE A 64 -10.57 -8.41 -11.82
C ILE A 64 -9.47 -9.31 -11.30
N ILE A 65 -9.21 -9.24 -10.00
CA ILE A 65 -8.29 -10.15 -9.30
C ILE A 65 -9.14 -11.24 -8.64
N ARG A 66 -8.80 -12.49 -8.91
CA ARG A 66 -9.42 -13.68 -8.28
C ARG A 66 -8.38 -14.37 -7.42
N ASP A 67 -8.86 -15.08 -6.40
CA ASP A 67 -8.03 -15.94 -5.55
C ASP A 67 -6.84 -15.20 -4.90
N SER A 68 -7.05 -13.93 -4.54
CA SER A 68 -5.99 -13.09 -3.95
C SER A 68 -5.60 -13.47 -2.53
N GLY A 69 -6.47 -14.20 -1.82
CA GLY A 69 -6.33 -14.46 -0.38
C GLY A 69 -6.52 -13.20 0.50
N ALA A 70 -6.90 -12.06 -0.09
CA ALA A 70 -7.12 -10.84 0.67
C ALA A 70 -8.34 -11.01 1.60
N LYS A 71 -8.18 -10.57 2.86
CA LYS A 71 -9.24 -10.67 3.85
C LYS A 71 -10.35 -9.66 3.54
N LEU A 72 -11.56 -10.15 3.33
CA LEU A 72 -12.74 -9.30 3.15
C LEU A 72 -13.24 -8.74 4.48
N THR A 73 -13.85 -7.56 4.43
CA THR A 73 -14.35 -6.86 5.62
C THR A 73 -15.48 -5.91 5.27
N ASP A 74 -16.49 -5.82 6.14
CA ASP A 74 -17.60 -4.88 6.02
C ASP A 74 -17.41 -3.63 6.90
N ARG A 75 -16.28 -3.54 7.62
CA ARG A 75 -16.02 -2.40 8.48
C ARG A 75 -15.78 -1.14 7.66
N LYS A 76 -16.08 0.01 8.26
CA LYS A 76 -15.68 1.29 7.69
C LYS A 76 -14.15 1.40 7.70
N ILE A 77 -13.57 1.62 6.53
CA ILE A 77 -12.14 1.86 6.35
C ILE A 77 -11.89 3.35 6.28
N SER A 78 -10.99 3.86 7.12
CA SER A 78 -10.53 5.24 7.08
C SER A 78 -9.37 5.38 6.09
N PRO A 79 -9.32 6.44 5.27
CA PRO A 79 -8.18 6.70 4.38
C PRO A 79 -6.82 6.76 5.12
N ASN A 80 -6.84 7.17 6.39
CA ASN A 80 -5.63 7.27 7.22
C ASN A 80 -5.04 5.90 7.61
N GLU A 81 -5.73 4.79 7.34
CA GLU A 81 -5.20 3.44 7.60
C GLU A 81 -4.21 2.97 6.53
N MET A 82 -4.27 3.58 5.33
CA MET A 82 -3.36 3.30 4.20
C MET A 82 -2.27 4.37 4.06
N ALA A 83 -2.36 5.45 4.82
CA ALA A 83 -1.48 6.59 4.71
C ALA A 83 -0.68 6.79 6.00
N ILE A 84 0.58 7.16 5.84
CA ILE A 84 1.40 7.66 6.95
C ILE A 84 1.20 9.16 7.09
N SER A 85 1.11 9.66 8.33
CA SER A 85 1.00 11.09 8.56
C SER A 85 2.27 11.83 8.10
N PRO A 86 2.17 13.07 7.60
CA PRO A 86 3.33 13.83 7.10
C PRO A 86 4.47 13.97 8.11
N ASP A 87 4.17 14.08 9.40
CA ASP A 87 5.13 14.20 10.50
C ASP A 87 5.88 12.89 10.80
N GLN A 88 5.29 11.73 10.47
CA GLN A 88 5.94 10.41 10.58
C GLN A 88 6.61 9.98 9.27
N CYS A 89 6.24 10.59 8.14
CA CYS A 89 6.79 10.27 6.83
C CYS A 89 8.22 10.81 6.69
N VAL A 90 9.20 9.91 6.61
CA VAL A 90 10.63 10.26 6.48
C VAL A 90 10.89 11.19 5.28
N TYR A 91 10.15 11.02 4.17
CA TYR A 91 10.30 11.85 2.98
C TYR A 91 9.66 13.23 3.13
N VAL A 92 8.45 13.30 3.68
CA VAL A 92 7.69 14.56 3.75
C VAL A 92 8.13 15.43 4.92
N ARG A 93 8.48 14.83 6.06
CA ARG A 93 8.94 15.55 7.25
C ARG A 93 10.15 16.46 6.96
N GLY A 94 11.06 16.01 6.10
CA GLY A 94 12.22 16.80 5.67
C GLY A 94 11.87 17.98 4.75
N LEU A 95 10.71 17.93 4.09
CA LEU A 95 10.19 19.00 3.23
C LEU A 95 9.39 20.05 4.02
N THR A 96 8.78 19.66 5.14
CA THR A 96 7.91 20.52 5.95
C THR A 96 8.66 21.45 6.91
N ASN A 97 9.98 21.30 7.04
CA ASN A 97 10.82 22.22 7.82
C ASN A 97 11.65 23.07 6.87
N PRO A 98 11.13 24.18 6.32
CA PRO A 98 12.00 25.19 5.75
C PRO A 98 12.87 25.66 6.91
N MET A 99 14.15 25.24 6.92
CA MET A 99 15.12 25.89 7.80
C MET A 99 14.93 27.38 7.64
N ASN A 100 14.75 28.09 8.77
CA ASN A 100 15.03 29.51 8.89
C ASN A 100 16.23 29.86 7.99
N LYS A 101 15.91 30.47 6.85
CA LYS A 101 16.81 31.30 6.07
C LYS A 101 16.18 32.67 6.04
#